data_AF-A0A7L2J114-F1
#
_entry.id   AF-A0A7L2J114-F1
#
_cell.length_a   1.000
_cell.length_b   1.000
_cell.length_c   1.000
_cell.angle_alpha   90.00
_cell.angle_beta   90.00
_cell.angle_gamma   90.00
#
_symmetry.space_group_name_H-M   'P 1'
#
loop_
_entity.id
_entity.type
_entity.pdbx_description
1 polymer ?
#
loop_
_entity_poly.entity_id
_entity_poly.type
_entity_poly.pdbx_seq_one_letter_code
_entity_poly.pdbx_strand_id
1 'polypeptide(L)'
;RGTPVWCGQAIRLTHLGTGRNLHSHRFTSPLSGNQEVSAFGEAGEGDYLDDWTVVCSGTYWVRDDEVRFQHTSTDVFLSVTGEQYGRPIHGQKEVHGMATSSQNNYWKVMEGIFMQPSEAFQMEQYHAEL
;
A
#
# COMPACT_ATOMS: atom_id res chain seq x y z
N ARG A 1 20.64 4.64 2.91
CA ARG A 1 20.01 5.08 4.18
C ARG A 1 18.52 5.26 3.89
N GLY A 2 17.65 4.85 4.80
CA GLY A 2 16.19 4.95 4.66
C GLY A 2 15.60 6.01 5.60
N THR A 3 14.48 6.60 5.17
CA THR A 3 13.62 7.43 6.02
C THR A 3 12.46 6.56 6.51
N PRO A 4 12.20 6.50 7.83
CA PRO A 4 11.04 5.79 8.36
C PRO A 4 9.73 6.32 7.77
N VAL A 5 8.77 5.43 7.57
CA VAL A 5 7.43 5.79 7.07
C VAL A 5 6.53 6.08 8.27
N TRP A 6 6.00 7.28 8.38
CA TRP A 6 5.08 7.63 9.48
C TRP A 6 3.64 7.21 9.16
N CYS A 7 2.86 6.92 10.20
CA CYS A 7 1.43 6.65 10.04
C CYS A 7 0.73 7.94 9.56
N GLY A 8 -0.05 7.83 8.48
CA GLY A 8 -0.65 8.94 7.75
C GLY A 8 0.19 9.48 6.58
N GLN A 9 1.39 8.94 6.35
CA GLN A 9 2.20 9.32 5.18
C GLN A 9 1.59 8.79 3.89
N ALA A 10 1.53 9.64 2.85
CA ALA A 10 1.26 9.18 1.48
C ALA A 10 2.54 8.58 0.88
N ILE A 11 2.42 7.38 0.32
CA ILE A 11 3.51 6.65 -0.34
C ILE A 11 3.07 6.17 -1.73
N ARG A 12 4.04 5.81 -2.57
CA ARG A 12 3.81 5.05 -3.80
C ARG A 12 4.40 3.66 -3.68
N LEU A 13 3.66 2.68 -4.17
CA LEU A 13 4.09 1.28 -4.22
C LEU A 13 4.38 0.90 -5.68
N THR A 14 5.66 0.86 -6.05
CA THR A 14 6.10 0.52 -7.42
C THR A 14 6.42 -0.96 -7.53
N HIS A 15 5.78 -1.64 -8.48
CA HIS A 15 6.05 -3.03 -8.80
C HIS A 15 7.39 -3.17 -9.54
N LEU A 16 8.39 -3.77 -8.87
CA LEU A 16 9.77 -3.85 -9.36
C LEU A 16 9.90 -4.50 -10.75
N GLY A 17 9.09 -5.55 -11.04
CA GLY A 17 9.20 -6.29 -12.30
C GLY A 17 8.74 -5.51 -13.53
N THR A 18 7.85 -4.52 -13.35
CA THR A 18 7.28 -3.75 -14.47
C THR A 18 7.56 -2.25 -14.37
N GLY A 19 8.08 -1.77 -13.25
CA GLY A 19 8.25 -0.35 -12.97
C GLY A 19 6.93 0.43 -12.86
N ARG A 20 5.78 -0.24 -12.71
CA ARG A 20 4.47 0.41 -12.64
C ARG A 20 4.05 0.65 -11.20
N ASN A 21 3.31 1.73 -10.96
CA ASN A 21 2.78 2.07 -9.65
C ASN A 21 1.44 1.39 -9.40
N LEU A 22 1.18 1.02 -8.13
CA LEU A 22 -0.13 0.64 -7.66
C LEU A 22 -1.07 1.84 -7.79
N HIS A 23 -2.14 1.69 -8.55
CA HIS A 23 -2.99 2.79 -8.98
C HIS A 23 -4.45 2.51 -8.70
N SER A 24 -5.25 3.54 -8.46
CA SER A 24 -6.70 3.41 -8.41
C SER A 24 -7.41 4.66 -8.91
N HIS A 25 -8.62 4.47 -9.41
CA HIS A 25 -9.45 5.50 -10.02
C HIS A 25 -10.92 5.11 -9.97
N ARG A 26 -11.82 6.00 -10.39
CA ARG A 26 -13.27 5.77 -10.31
C ARG A 26 -13.79 4.87 -11.44
N PHE A 27 -13.23 3.66 -11.53
CA PHE A 27 -13.70 2.58 -12.38
C PHE A 27 -14.12 1.39 -11.51
N THR A 28 -15.06 0.60 -12.04
CA THR A 28 -15.58 -0.59 -11.38
C THR A 28 -14.62 -1.77 -11.58
N SER A 29 -14.38 -2.53 -10.51
CA SER A 29 -13.50 -3.70 -10.51
C SER A 29 -14.15 -4.87 -11.27
N PRO A 30 -13.35 -5.74 -11.92
CA PRO A 30 -13.87 -6.71 -12.89
C PRO A 30 -14.81 -7.79 -12.32
N LEU A 31 -14.66 -8.21 -11.06
CA LEU A 31 -15.40 -9.34 -10.50
C LEU A 31 -16.40 -8.92 -9.42
N SER A 32 -15.98 -8.11 -8.45
CA SER A 32 -16.82 -7.76 -7.29
C SER A 32 -17.63 -6.48 -7.44
N GLY A 33 -17.34 -5.66 -8.46
CA GLY A 33 -18.01 -4.37 -8.66
C GLY A 33 -17.56 -3.26 -7.71
N ASN A 34 -16.47 -3.48 -6.96
CA ASN A 34 -15.82 -2.48 -6.10
C ASN A 34 -15.02 -1.48 -6.95
N GLN A 35 -14.12 -0.70 -6.36
CA GLN A 35 -13.25 0.18 -7.14
C GLN A 35 -12.06 -0.58 -7.74
N GLU A 36 -11.75 -0.35 -9.01
CA GLU A 36 -10.61 -0.99 -9.69
C GLU A 36 -9.28 -0.56 -9.05
N VAL A 37 -8.39 -1.54 -8.86
CA VAL A 37 -6.98 -1.32 -8.56
C VAL A 37 -6.16 -1.90 -9.70
N SER A 38 -5.19 -1.14 -10.19
CA SER A 38 -4.42 -1.48 -11.38
C SER A 38 -2.93 -1.15 -11.20
N ALA A 39 -2.15 -1.42 -12.24
CA ALA A 39 -0.75 -1.02 -12.32
C ALA A 39 -0.58 0.00 -13.45
N PHE A 40 -0.23 1.24 -13.11
CA PHE A 40 -0.18 2.38 -14.02
C PHE A 40 1.23 2.99 -14.11
N GLY A 41 1.46 3.82 -15.12
CA GLY A 41 2.75 4.51 -15.30
C GLY A 41 3.87 3.63 -15.81
N GLU A 42 5.11 4.11 -15.68
CA GLU A 42 6.34 3.42 -16.10
C GLU A 42 7.54 3.94 -15.32
N ALA A 43 8.48 3.05 -14.97
CA ALA A 43 9.70 3.38 -14.22
C ALA A 43 9.48 4.16 -12.91
N GLY A 44 8.34 3.98 -12.25
CA GLY A 44 7.95 4.69 -11.03
C GLY A 44 7.28 6.05 -11.28
N GLU A 45 7.26 6.52 -12.53
CA GLU A 45 6.58 7.75 -12.93
C GLU A 45 5.09 7.49 -13.17
N GLY A 46 4.26 8.42 -12.71
CA GLY A 46 2.81 8.38 -12.85
C GLY A 46 2.18 9.66 -12.29
N ASP A 47 1.00 9.57 -11.70
CA ASP A 47 0.24 10.75 -11.24
C ASP A 47 -0.20 10.66 -9.77
N TYR A 48 -1.06 11.58 -9.34
CA TYR A 48 -1.53 11.68 -7.96
C TYR A 48 -2.51 10.57 -7.56
N LEU A 49 -2.94 9.71 -8.50
CA LEU A 49 -3.76 8.53 -8.26
C LEU A 49 -2.91 7.26 -7.99
N ASP A 50 -1.59 7.43 -7.91
CA ASP A 50 -0.66 6.40 -7.44
C ASP A 50 -0.37 6.50 -5.93
N ASP A 51 -0.88 7.53 -5.27
CA ASP A 51 -0.59 7.83 -3.87
C ASP A 51 -1.55 7.07 -2.93
N TRP A 52 -0.96 6.36 -1.97
CA TRP A 52 -1.66 5.60 -0.93
C TRP A 52 -1.22 6.07 0.45
N THR A 53 -2.18 6.49 1.26
CA THR A 53 -1.98 6.85 2.65
C THR A 53 -1.79 5.59 3.51
N VAL A 54 -0.67 5.54 4.23
CA VAL A 54 -0.36 4.47 5.18
C VAL A 54 -1.19 4.65 6.45
N VAL A 55 -2.05 3.68 6.75
CA VAL A 55 -2.87 3.68 7.97
C VAL A 55 -2.35 2.58 8.90
N CYS A 56 -1.63 2.99 9.94
CA CYS A 56 -1.04 2.11 10.95
C CYS A 56 -1.26 2.65 12.36
N SER A 57 -0.96 1.83 13.38
CA SER A 57 -0.92 2.24 14.77
C SER A 57 0.41 2.89 15.14
N GLY A 58 0.37 3.88 16.03
CA GLY A 58 1.55 4.56 16.54
C GLY A 58 2.05 5.68 15.61
N THR A 59 3.32 6.05 15.78
CA THR A 59 3.94 7.16 15.03
C THR A 59 4.51 6.69 13.68
N TYR A 60 5.10 5.49 13.65
CA TYR A 60 5.76 4.93 12.46
C TYR A 60 5.20 3.56 12.13
N TRP A 61 5.18 3.23 10.84
CA TRP A 61 4.83 1.91 10.38
C TRP A 61 5.92 0.91 10.74
N VAL A 62 5.60 0.00 11.65
CA VAL A 62 6.49 -1.08 12.10
C VAL A 62 6.33 -2.30 11.20
N ARG A 63 7.46 -2.95 10.87
CA ARG A 63 7.52 -4.07 9.90
C ARG A 63 6.53 -5.20 10.18
N ASP A 64 6.43 -5.61 11.44
CA ASP A 64 5.67 -6.79 11.83
C ASP A 64 4.21 -6.48 12.17
N ASP A 65 3.81 -5.21 12.13
CA ASP A 65 2.47 -4.76 12.44
C ASP A 65 1.58 -4.77 11.18
N GLU A 66 0.28 -4.93 11.43
CA GLU A 66 -0.72 -4.78 10.40
C GLU A 66 -0.82 -3.32 9.94
N VAL A 67 -1.10 -3.15 8.66
CA VAL A 67 -1.24 -1.84 8.01
C VAL A 67 -2.39 -1.88 7.02
N ARG A 68 -3.00 -0.72 6.76
CA ARG A 68 -3.87 -0.54 5.59
C ARG A 68 -3.28 0.51 4.67
N PHE A 69 -3.62 0.40 3.40
CA PHE A 69 -3.32 1.42 2.40
C PHE A 69 -4.64 2.01 1.93
N GLN A 70 -4.86 3.30 2.23
CA GLN A 70 -6.03 4.03 1.78
C GLN A 70 -5.64 4.87 0.57
N HIS A 71 -6.31 4.68 -0.56
CA HIS A 71 -6.05 5.46 -1.76
C HIS A 71 -6.35 6.93 -1.49
N THR A 72 -5.35 7.81 -1.62
CA THR A 72 -5.41 9.18 -1.11
C THR A 72 -6.50 10.02 -1.79
N SER A 73 -6.82 9.72 -3.06
CA SER A 73 -7.77 10.53 -3.85
C SER A 73 -9.23 10.06 -3.77
N THR A 74 -9.49 8.83 -3.33
CA THR A 74 -10.86 8.27 -3.33
C THR A 74 -11.25 7.59 -2.01
N ASP A 75 -10.38 7.61 -1.01
CA ASP A 75 -10.61 7.11 0.34
C ASP A 75 -10.90 5.60 0.45
N VAL A 76 -10.75 4.84 -0.64
CA VAL A 76 -10.95 3.38 -0.63
C VAL A 76 -9.71 2.66 -0.08
N PHE A 77 -9.90 1.57 0.63
CA PHE A 77 -8.83 0.74 1.14
C PHE A 77 -8.45 -0.34 0.14
N LEU A 78 -7.14 -0.54 -0.08
CA LEU A 78 -6.60 -1.68 -0.81
C LEU A 78 -7.07 -2.98 -0.14
N SER A 79 -7.83 -3.79 -0.86
CA SER A 79 -8.56 -4.92 -0.29
C SER A 79 -8.44 -6.15 -1.18
N VAL A 80 -8.54 -7.33 -0.55
CA VAL A 80 -8.68 -8.62 -1.24
C VAL A 80 -9.76 -9.44 -0.57
N THR A 81 -10.70 -9.95 -1.37
CA THR A 81 -11.81 -10.78 -0.90
C THR A 81 -11.71 -12.20 -1.48
N GLY A 82 -12.85 -12.87 -1.74
CA GLY A 82 -12.88 -14.28 -2.14
C GLY A 82 -12.87 -14.54 -3.64
N GLU A 83 -13.17 -13.49 -4.43
CA GLU A 83 -13.33 -13.51 -5.87
C GLU A 83 -12.00 -13.86 -6.54
N GLN A 84 -12.05 -14.80 -7.49
CA GLN A 84 -10.88 -15.32 -8.18
C GLN A 84 -11.10 -15.30 -9.67
N TYR A 85 -10.03 -14.99 -10.40
CA TYR A 85 -10.03 -15.05 -11.85
C TYR A 85 -9.98 -16.50 -12.35
N GLY A 86 -10.61 -16.72 -13.51
CA GLY A 86 -10.45 -17.92 -14.32
C GLY A 86 -9.20 -17.85 -15.20
N ARG A 87 -9.23 -18.52 -16.35
CA ARG A 87 -8.15 -18.42 -17.35
C ARG A 87 -8.04 -16.98 -17.89
N PRO A 88 -6.82 -16.48 -18.19
CA PRO A 88 -5.52 -17.17 -18.15
C PRO A 88 -4.82 -17.15 -16.77
N ILE A 89 -5.34 -16.43 -15.79
CA ILE A 89 -4.72 -16.20 -14.47
C ILE A 89 -5.45 -16.95 -13.35
N HIS A 90 -5.75 -18.23 -13.61
CA HIS A 90 -6.64 -19.03 -12.78
C HIS A 90 -6.19 -19.10 -11.32
N GLY A 91 -7.10 -18.77 -10.40
CA GLY A 91 -6.88 -18.86 -8.96
C GLY A 91 -6.24 -17.62 -8.33
N GLN A 92 -5.82 -16.64 -9.13
CA GLN A 92 -5.44 -15.34 -8.59
C GLN A 92 -6.70 -14.62 -8.08
N LYS A 93 -6.59 -13.98 -6.90
CA LYS A 93 -7.68 -13.21 -6.30
C LYS A 93 -7.77 -11.82 -6.90
N GLU A 94 -8.98 -11.27 -6.96
CA GLU A 94 -9.18 -9.86 -7.28
C GLU A 94 -8.64 -8.98 -6.14
N VAL A 95 -7.81 -8.01 -6.50
CA VAL A 95 -7.44 -6.88 -5.66
C VAL A 95 -8.27 -5.68 -6.08
N HIS A 96 -8.87 -4.98 -5.12
CA HIS A 96 -9.82 -3.88 -5.38
C HIS A 96 -9.85 -2.88 -4.22
N GLY A 97 -10.55 -1.76 -4.42
CA GLY A 97 -10.74 -0.71 -3.43
C GLY A 97 -12.11 -0.79 -2.77
N MET A 98 -12.14 -0.99 -1.45
CA MET A 98 -13.37 -0.97 -0.64
C MET A 98 -13.50 0.31 0.18
N ALA A 99 -14.68 0.91 0.24
CA ALA A 99 -14.91 2.15 1.00
C ALA A 99 -14.87 1.96 2.53
N THR A 100 -15.05 0.73 3.03
CA THR A 100 -15.15 0.44 4.46
C THR A 100 -13.92 -0.29 4.98
N SER A 101 -13.53 0.02 6.22
CA SER A 101 -12.54 -0.77 6.93
C SER A 101 -13.10 -2.15 7.27
N SER A 102 -12.28 -3.20 7.11
CA SER A 102 -12.67 -4.57 7.39
C SER A 102 -11.43 -5.43 7.68
N GLN A 103 -11.60 -6.74 7.84
CA GLN A 103 -10.49 -7.69 7.92
C GLN A 103 -9.81 -7.91 6.56
N ASN A 104 -10.51 -7.62 5.46
CA ASN A 104 -10.03 -7.87 4.08
C ASN A 104 -9.06 -6.80 3.56
N ASN A 105 -8.81 -5.75 4.35
CA ASN A 105 -7.89 -4.66 3.99
C ASN A 105 -6.73 -4.47 4.96
N TYR A 106 -6.49 -5.45 5.83
CA TYR A 106 -5.22 -5.54 6.55
C TYR A 106 -4.16 -6.23 5.71
N TRP A 107 -3.00 -5.62 5.67
CA TRP A 107 -1.80 -6.12 5.03
C TRP A 107 -0.69 -6.24 6.06
N LYS A 108 0.28 -7.10 5.75
CA LYS A 108 1.50 -7.24 6.54
C LYS A 108 2.68 -7.34 5.60
N VAL A 109 3.75 -6.63 5.92
CA VAL A 109 5.01 -6.80 5.18
C VAL A 109 5.63 -8.14 5.58
N MET A 110 6.12 -8.87 4.58
CA MET A 110 6.71 -10.19 4.78
C MET A 110 8.20 -10.15 4.45
N GLU A 111 8.56 -10.45 3.20
CA GLU A 111 9.95 -10.53 2.74
C GLU A 111 10.38 -9.22 2.08
N GLY A 112 11.64 -8.79 2.28
CA GLY A 112 12.17 -7.60 1.63
C GLY A 112 13.51 -7.12 2.18
N ILE A 113 14.06 -6.10 1.52
CA ILE A 113 15.28 -5.40 1.96
C ILE A 113 14.86 -4.10 2.63
N PHE A 114 15.26 -3.90 3.88
CA PHE A 114 14.94 -2.71 4.65
C PHE A 114 16.19 -1.87 4.83
N MET A 115 16.11 -0.63 4.34
CA MET A 115 17.21 0.31 4.44
C MET A 115 17.39 0.75 5.90
N GLN A 116 18.61 0.70 6.42
CA GLN A 116 18.91 1.20 7.76
C GLN A 116 18.50 2.68 7.89
N PRO A 117 17.88 3.08 9.02
CA PRO A 117 17.53 4.46 9.27
C PRO A 117 18.73 5.40 9.14
N SER A 118 18.48 6.67 8.82
CA SER A 118 19.52 7.69 8.89
C SER A 118 20.02 7.89 10.34
N GLU A 119 21.30 8.26 10.50
CA GLU A 119 21.89 8.57 11.83
C GLU A 119 21.12 9.66 12.57
N ALA A 120 20.52 10.63 11.85
CA ALA A 120 19.69 11.68 12.44
C ALA A 120 18.47 11.10 13.17
N PHE A 121 17.80 10.13 12.55
CA PHE A 121 16.66 9.45 13.16
C PHE A 121 17.07 8.63 14.39
N GLN A 122 18.25 7.99 14.34
CA GLN A 122 18.75 7.23 15.48
C GLN A 122 18.97 8.14 16.70
N MET A 123 19.58 9.31 16.50
CA MET A 123 19.81 10.29 17.58
C MET A 123 18.51 10.83 18.18
N GLU A 124 17.47 11.07 17.38
CA GLU A 124 16.15 11.49 17.89
C GLU A 124 15.50 10.43 18.79
N GLN A 125 15.60 9.14 18.45
CA GLN A 125 15.07 8.07 19.30
C GLN A 125 15.80 7.99 20.65
N TYR A 126 17.13 8.10 20.66
CA TYR A 126 17.90 8.11 21.92
C TYR A 126 17.52 9.26 22.85
N HIS A 127 17.18 10.43 22.30
CA HIS A 127 16.77 11.59 23.10
C HIS A 127 15.36 11.47 23.66
N ALA A 128 14.47 10.71 23.01
CA ALA A 128 13.10 10.48 23.46
C ALA A 128 12.98 9.40 24.55
N GLU A 129 14.01 8.56 24.74
CA GLU A 129 14.04 7.47 25.72
C GLU A 129 14.78 7.82 27.04
N LEU A 130 15.28 9.06 27.19
CA LEU A 130 15.92 9.60 28.40
C LEU A 130 15.01 10.57 29.15
#